data_AF-P11567-F1
#
_entry.id   AF-P11567-F1
#
_cell.length_a   1.000
_cell.length_b   1.000
_cell.length_c   1.000
_cell.angle_alpha   90.00
_cell.angle_beta   90.00
_cell.angle_gamma   90.00
#
_symmetry.space_group_name_H-M   'P 1'
#
loop_
_entity.id
_entity.type
_entity.pdbx_description
1 polymer ?
#
loop_
_entity_poly.entity_id
_entity_poly.type
_entity_poly.pdbx_seq_one_letter_code
_entity_poly.pdbx_strand_id
1 'polypeptide(L)'
;MGLGQGGGLAQRGTFAEGLKNDVVVVALSPGRRHLTKPVCEITYGIRESGIQTSVQVLNAGSGLPADAPNSLGSTFGLKPEEVEQVNRHKLCIIHFGNVKSHVVYKARLFLRFVTILTIVVCQTPIDMEDFAKIGIKTADVIPIEPKTKGTIVEIVTGVVRGESSPQSKIDEIIEKIKKHLK
;
A
#
# COMPACT_ATOMS: atom_id res chain seq x y z
N MET A 1 -26.24 1.46 7.35
CA MET A 1 -26.35 0.00 7.25
C MET A 1 -25.11 -0.52 6.52
N GLY A 2 -24.38 -1.49 7.10
CA GLY A 2 -23.34 -2.31 6.47
C GLY A 2 -22.12 -1.59 5.85
N LEU A 3 -20.90 -1.91 6.30
CA LEU A 3 -19.78 -1.86 5.36
C LEU A 3 -20.20 -2.77 4.19
N GLY A 4 -20.27 -2.25 2.96
CA GLY A 4 -20.81 -2.98 1.80
C GLY A 4 -20.22 -4.38 1.63
N GLN A 5 -20.87 -5.25 0.85
CA GLN A 5 -20.43 -6.65 0.63
C GLN A 5 -18.91 -6.73 0.43
N GLY A 6 -18.23 -7.43 1.35
CA GLY A 6 -16.76 -7.54 1.43
C GLY A 6 -16.09 -6.76 2.58
N GLY A 7 -16.70 -5.69 3.08
CA GLY A 7 -16.15 -4.88 4.18
C GLY A 7 -16.26 -5.53 5.57
N GLY A 8 -16.98 -6.65 5.70
CA GLY A 8 -17.06 -7.42 6.94
C GLY A 8 -15.77 -8.16 7.31
N LEU A 9 -15.02 -8.65 6.32
CA LEU A 9 -13.88 -9.55 6.54
C LEU A 9 -12.56 -8.81 6.79
N ALA A 10 -12.31 -7.72 6.07
CA ALA A 10 -11.09 -6.94 6.21
C ALA A 10 -11.27 -5.87 7.31
N GLN A 11 -11.14 -6.27 8.57
CA GLN A 11 -11.16 -5.34 9.71
C GLN A 11 -9.78 -4.70 9.93
N ARG A 12 -9.74 -3.59 10.67
CA ARG A 12 -8.47 -2.97 11.07
C ARG A 12 -7.63 -3.96 11.89
N GLY A 13 -6.33 -3.99 11.65
CA GLY A 13 -5.41 -4.88 12.36
C GLY A 13 -5.46 -6.35 11.94
N THR A 14 -6.26 -6.72 10.92
CA THR A 14 -6.22 -8.06 10.35
C THR A 14 -4.87 -8.32 9.71
N PHE A 15 -4.24 -9.44 10.08
CA PHE A 15 -3.11 -10.01 9.38
C PHE A 15 -3.48 -11.42 8.91
N ALA A 16 -3.40 -11.66 7.61
CA ALA A 16 -3.63 -12.97 7.00
C ALA A 16 -2.33 -13.45 6.37
N GLU A 17 -1.68 -14.40 7.03
CA GLU A 17 -0.38 -14.93 6.64
C GLU A 17 -0.47 -15.87 5.43
N GLY A 18 0.41 -15.66 4.45
CA GLY A 18 0.66 -16.63 3.39
C GLY A 18 1.62 -17.73 3.85
N LEU A 19 1.69 -18.85 3.13
CA LEU A 19 2.61 -19.96 3.49
C LEU A 19 4.09 -19.56 3.39
N LYS A 20 4.39 -18.54 2.56
CA LYS A 20 5.72 -17.95 2.43
C LYS A 20 5.60 -16.43 2.41
N ASN A 21 6.67 -15.77 2.84
CA ASN A 21 6.76 -14.32 2.87
C ASN A 21 7.25 -13.74 1.52
N ASP A 22 6.67 -14.16 0.39
CA ASP A 22 7.07 -13.60 -0.91
C ASP A 22 6.52 -12.18 -1.05
N VAL A 23 5.20 -12.01 -0.93
CA VAL A 23 4.53 -10.72 -1.09
C VAL A 23 3.65 -10.42 0.13
N VAL A 24 3.57 -9.15 0.52
CA VAL A 24 2.53 -8.64 1.42
C VAL A 24 1.72 -7.53 0.77
N VAL A 25 0.40 -7.68 0.77
CA VAL A 25 -0.54 -6.65 0.32
C VAL A 25 -1.04 -5.88 1.55
N VAL A 26 -0.75 -4.58 1.58
CA VAL A 26 -1.10 -3.68 2.68
C VAL A 26 -2.29 -2.82 2.30
N ALA A 27 -3.35 -2.93 3.10
CA ALA A 27 -4.52 -2.09 3.06
C ALA A 27 -4.49 -1.06 4.19
N LEU A 28 -4.94 0.17 3.89
CA LEU A 28 -5.29 1.11 4.95
C LEU A 28 -6.55 0.65 5.70
N SER A 29 -6.74 1.11 6.93
CA SER A 29 -7.91 0.78 7.74
C SER A 29 -9.21 1.10 6.99
N PRO A 30 -10.18 0.18 6.99
CA PRO A 30 -11.48 0.44 6.40
C PRO A 30 -12.21 1.55 7.15
N GLY A 31 -13.01 2.32 6.44
CA GLY A 31 -13.89 3.34 7.00
C GLY A 31 -14.82 3.91 5.95
N ARG A 32 -15.65 4.90 6.31
CA ARG A 32 -16.60 5.52 5.35
C ARG A 32 -15.95 6.01 4.06
N ARG A 33 -14.66 6.37 4.10
CA ARG A 33 -13.90 6.90 2.96
C ARG A 33 -12.85 5.93 2.40
N HIS A 34 -12.65 4.78 3.04
CA HIS A 34 -11.64 3.80 2.62
C HIS A 34 -12.28 2.41 2.60
N LEU A 35 -12.61 1.93 1.40
CA LEU A 35 -13.19 0.61 1.18
C LEU A 35 -12.13 -0.28 0.52
N THR A 36 -11.86 -1.44 1.14
CA THR A 36 -10.74 -2.33 0.80
C THR A 36 -11.04 -3.31 -0.34
N LYS A 37 -12.17 -3.16 -1.04
CA LYS A 37 -12.57 -4.08 -2.12
C LYS A 37 -11.46 -4.36 -3.16
N PRO A 38 -10.74 -3.34 -3.69
CA PRO A 38 -9.62 -3.59 -4.60
C PRO A 38 -8.52 -4.46 -4.00
N VAL A 39 -8.22 -4.31 -2.71
CA VAL A 39 -7.16 -5.08 -2.03
C VAL A 39 -7.51 -6.56 -2.02
N CYS A 40 -8.78 -6.91 -1.81
CA CYS A 40 -9.24 -8.30 -1.84
C CYS A 40 -9.04 -8.92 -3.23
N GLU A 41 -9.45 -8.22 -4.29
CA GLU A 41 -9.34 -8.68 -5.67
C GLU A 41 -7.88 -8.75 -6.14
N ILE A 42 -7.06 -7.76 -5.79
CA ILE A 42 -5.61 -7.77 -6.05
C ILE A 42 -4.97 -8.98 -5.36
N THR A 43 -5.27 -9.21 -4.08
CA THR A 43 -4.74 -10.36 -3.34
C THR A 43 -5.13 -11.68 -3.99
N TYR A 44 -6.40 -11.79 -4.40
CA TYR A 44 -6.93 -12.97 -5.07
C TYR A 44 -6.19 -13.24 -6.39
N GLY A 45 -6.09 -12.23 -7.27
CA GLY A 45 -5.38 -12.37 -8.54
C GLY A 45 -3.90 -12.72 -8.39
N ILE A 46 -3.21 -12.14 -7.40
CA ILE A 46 -1.82 -12.48 -7.11
C ILE A 46 -1.70 -13.95 -6.69
N ARG A 47 -2.61 -14.43 -5.82
CA ARG A 47 -2.61 -15.84 -5.38
C ARG A 47 -2.96 -16.80 -6.51
N GLU A 48 -3.89 -16.46 -7.39
CA GLU A 48 -4.19 -17.25 -8.60
C GLU A 48 -2.98 -17.36 -9.53
N SER A 49 -2.11 -16.35 -9.55
CA SER A 49 -0.85 -16.40 -10.31
C SER A 49 0.24 -17.28 -9.68
N GLY A 50 -0.05 -17.93 -8.55
CA GLY A 50 0.86 -18.84 -7.83
C GLY A 50 1.78 -18.17 -6.81
N ILE A 51 1.64 -16.87 -6.58
CA ILE A 51 2.52 -16.09 -5.71
C ILE A 51 2.00 -16.10 -4.26
N GLN A 52 2.86 -16.52 -3.32
CA GLN A 52 2.51 -16.58 -1.90
C GLN A 52 2.36 -15.17 -1.33
N THR A 53 1.15 -14.85 -0.87
CA THR A 53 0.77 -13.48 -0.54
C THR A 53 0.08 -13.40 0.81
N SER A 54 0.68 -12.66 1.73
CA SER A 54 0.05 -12.23 2.98
C SER A 54 -0.74 -10.93 2.79
N VAL A 55 -1.68 -10.65 3.69
CA VAL A 55 -2.43 -9.40 3.72
C VAL A 55 -2.31 -8.74 5.09
N GLN A 56 -2.00 -7.45 5.11
CA GLN A 56 -2.00 -6.63 6.31
C GLN A 56 -3.02 -5.49 6.17
N VAL A 57 -3.99 -5.40 7.07
CA VAL A 57 -4.85 -4.23 7.20
C VAL A 57 -4.35 -3.40 8.37
N LEU A 58 -3.89 -2.18 8.11
CA LEU A 58 -3.33 -1.32 9.16
C LEU A 58 -4.38 -0.98 10.23
N ASN A 59 -3.94 -0.82 11.46
CA ASN A 59 -4.75 -0.36 12.59
C ASN A 59 -5.12 1.12 12.46
N ALA A 60 -4.14 1.95 12.08
CA ALA A 60 -4.24 3.39 11.94
C ALA A 60 -3.92 3.86 10.51
N GLY A 61 -4.58 3.27 9.52
CA GLY A 61 -4.43 3.61 8.10
C GLY A 61 -5.23 4.83 7.64
N SER A 62 -6.15 5.35 8.47
CA SER A 62 -6.92 6.57 8.17
C SER A 62 -6.11 7.84 8.40
N GLY A 63 -6.67 9.00 8.05
CA GLY A 63 -6.06 10.29 8.39
C GLY A 63 -4.80 10.65 7.61
N LEU A 64 -3.96 11.50 8.19
CA LEU A 64 -2.65 11.92 7.66
C LEU A 64 -1.57 11.70 8.73
N PRO A 65 -0.30 11.51 8.35
CA PRO A 65 0.81 11.58 9.28
C PRO A 65 0.82 12.88 10.09
N ALA A 66 1.41 12.87 11.28
CA ALA A 66 1.50 14.07 12.13
C ALA A 66 2.36 15.18 11.50
N ASP A 67 3.33 14.82 10.65
CA ASP A 67 4.23 15.74 9.96
C ASP A 67 3.70 16.23 8.60
N ALA A 68 2.44 15.94 8.27
CA ALA A 68 1.80 16.45 7.06
C ALA A 68 1.22 17.86 7.30
N PRO A 69 1.32 18.81 6.34
CA PRO A 69 0.89 20.21 6.51
C PRO A 69 -0.55 20.42 6.98
N ASN A 70 -1.46 19.47 6.70
CA ASN A 70 -2.90 19.57 7.00
C ASN A 70 -3.40 18.42 7.89
N SER A 71 -2.57 17.94 8.83
CA SER A 71 -2.96 16.86 9.74
C SER A 71 -4.05 17.35 10.71
N LEU A 72 -5.32 17.02 10.42
CA LEU A 72 -6.47 17.31 11.28
C LEU A 72 -7.22 16.00 11.56
N GLY A 73 -7.39 15.65 12.83
CA GLY A 73 -8.14 14.47 13.28
C GLY A 73 -7.27 13.22 13.52
N SER A 74 -7.74 12.06 13.05
CA SER A 74 -7.02 10.79 13.26
C SER A 74 -5.65 10.82 12.59
N THR A 75 -4.61 10.33 13.28
CA THR A 75 -3.26 10.26 12.73
C THR A 75 -3.04 8.93 12.00
N PHE A 76 -2.44 9.00 10.81
CA PHE A 76 -1.92 7.82 10.13
C PHE A 76 -0.67 7.32 10.85
N GLY A 77 -0.58 6.03 11.11
CA GLY A 77 0.56 5.44 11.79
C GLY A 77 0.65 3.93 11.61
N LEU A 78 1.81 3.40 11.98
CA LEU A 78 2.07 1.96 12.02
C LEU A 78 2.45 1.57 13.44
N LYS A 79 1.95 0.43 13.90
CA LYS A 79 2.47 -0.19 15.10
C LYS A 79 3.81 -0.89 14.82
N PRO A 80 4.71 -1.04 15.81
CA PRO A 80 5.95 -1.78 15.63
C PRO A 80 5.75 -3.20 15.07
N GLU A 81 4.70 -3.89 15.52
CA GLU A 81 4.40 -5.25 15.07
C GLU A 81 3.96 -5.29 13.59
N GLU A 82 3.22 -4.27 13.13
CA GLU A 82 2.84 -4.16 11.71
C GLU A 82 4.06 -3.90 10.83
N VAL A 83 5.04 -3.14 11.32
CA VAL A 83 6.30 -2.90 10.62
C VAL A 83 7.09 -4.20 10.47
N GLU A 84 7.22 -4.97 11.56
CA GLU A 84 7.91 -6.26 11.54
C GLU A 84 7.22 -7.26 10.61
N GLN A 85 5.88 -7.34 10.68
CA GLN A 85 5.06 -8.18 9.81
C GLN A 85 5.23 -7.84 8.34
N VAL A 86 5.34 -6.55 7.97
CA VAL A 86 5.60 -6.19 6.57
C VAL A 86 7.04 -6.54 6.18
N ASN A 87 8.03 -6.16 7.00
CA ASN A 87 9.45 -6.26 6.68
C ASN A 87 9.98 -7.70 6.54
N ARG A 88 9.29 -8.71 7.06
CA ARG A 88 9.68 -10.11 6.87
C ARG A 88 9.42 -10.64 5.44
N HIS A 89 8.77 -9.86 4.57
CA HIS A 89 8.45 -10.24 3.19
C HIS A 89 9.50 -9.74 2.19
N LYS A 90 9.52 -10.29 0.98
CA LYS A 90 10.44 -9.83 -0.07
C LYS A 90 9.97 -8.54 -0.74
N LEU A 91 8.65 -8.42 -0.97
CA LEU A 91 8.04 -7.31 -1.69
C LEU A 91 6.73 -6.86 -1.01
N CYS A 92 6.56 -5.55 -0.87
CA CYS A 92 5.34 -4.93 -0.36
C CYS A 92 4.51 -4.33 -1.51
N ILE A 93 3.20 -4.46 -1.41
CA ILE A 93 2.25 -3.74 -2.26
C ILE A 93 1.36 -2.94 -1.32
N ILE A 94 1.22 -1.64 -1.52
CA ILE A 94 0.37 -0.82 -0.65
C ILE A 94 -0.67 -0.05 -1.46
N HIS A 95 -1.94 -0.16 -1.05
CA HIS A 95 -3.05 0.55 -1.70
C HIS A 95 -3.41 1.86 -0.98
N PHE A 96 -3.36 2.97 -1.72
CA PHE A 96 -3.77 4.29 -1.24
C PHE A 96 -5.01 4.84 -1.96
N GLY A 97 -5.50 5.97 -1.45
CA GLY A 97 -6.68 6.67 -1.99
C GLY A 97 -6.42 7.61 -3.16
N ASN A 98 -7.31 8.60 -3.29
CA ASN A 98 -7.37 9.52 -4.43
C ASN A 98 -6.73 10.90 -4.21
N VAL A 99 -6.22 11.20 -3.01
CA VAL A 99 -5.68 12.53 -2.72
C VAL A 99 -4.16 12.46 -2.80
N LYS A 100 -3.56 13.00 -3.87
CA LYS A 100 -2.11 12.95 -4.14
C LYS A 100 -1.25 13.30 -2.92
N SER A 101 -1.54 14.42 -2.27
CA SER A 101 -0.82 14.83 -1.05
C SER A 101 -0.92 13.78 0.06
N HIS A 102 -2.09 13.17 0.26
CA HIS A 102 -2.24 12.11 1.26
C HIS A 102 -1.46 10.85 0.90
N VAL A 103 -1.41 10.49 -0.39
CA VAL A 103 -0.63 9.33 -0.87
C VAL A 103 0.84 9.53 -0.54
N VAL A 104 1.44 10.65 -0.96
CA VAL A 104 2.88 10.90 -0.78
C VAL A 104 3.25 10.94 0.71
N TYR A 105 2.51 11.67 1.55
CA TYR A 105 2.86 11.76 2.98
C TYR A 105 2.70 10.42 3.71
N LYS A 106 1.65 9.65 3.41
CA LYS A 106 1.49 8.30 3.99
C LYS A 106 2.58 7.35 3.54
N ALA A 107 2.90 7.35 2.24
CA ALA A 107 3.99 6.55 1.70
C ALA A 107 5.32 6.89 2.39
N ARG A 108 5.59 8.18 2.65
CA ARG A 108 6.79 8.61 3.38
C ARG A 108 6.83 8.03 4.79
N LEU A 109 5.78 8.20 5.59
CA LEU A 109 5.77 7.66 6.95
C LEU A 109 5.90 6.12 6.93
N PHE A 110 5.20 5.46 6.02
CA PHE A 110 5.26 4.01 5.85
C PHE A 110 6.69 3.54 5.56
N LEU A 111 7.34 4.10 4.54
CA LEU A 111 8.68 3.72 4.08
C LEU A 111 9.82 4.23 4.98
N ARG A 112 9.54 5.06 5.99
CA ARG A 112 10.51 5.33 7.08
C ARG A 112 10.79 4.08 7.90
N PHE A 113 9.83 3.17 8.00
CA PHE A 113 9.91 1.97 8.84
C PHE A 113 9.92 0.68 8.02
N VAL A 114 9.20 0.67 6.90
CA VAL A 114 9.23 -0.44 5.94
C VAL A 114 10.46 -0.33 5.06
N THR A 115 11.32 -1.35 5.10
CA THR A 115 12.64 -1.37 4.45
C THR A 115 12.65 -2.14 3.13
N ILE A 116 11.62 -2.92 2.86
CA ILE A 116 11.52 -3.78 1.68
C ILE A 116 11.05 -2.99 0.45
N LEU A 117 11.32 -3.51 -0.73
CA LEU A 117 10.87 -2.90 -1.99
C LEU A 117 9.35 -2.80 -1.99
N THR A 118 8.83 -1.68 -2.48
CA THR A 118 7.40 -1.38 -2.40
C THR A 118 6.84 -0.97 -3.75
N ILE A 119 5.72 -1.59 -4.13
CA ILE A 119 4.86 -1.18 -5.24
C ILE A 119 3.73 -0.34 -4.67
N VAL A 120 3.55 0.87 -5.19
CA VAL A 120 2.44 1.74 -4.80
C VAL A 120 1.27 1.56 -5.76
N VAL A 121 0.10 1.25 -5.21
CA VAL A 121 -1.16 1.20 -5.95
C VAL A 121 -2.07 2.31 -5.46
N CYS A 122 -2.62 3.14 -6.35
CA CYS A 122 -3.53 4.21 -5.93
C CYS A 122 -4.51 4.62 -7.02
N GLN A 123 -5.49 5.46 -6.65
CA GLN A 123 -6.46 6.00 -7.61
C GLN A 123 -5.91 7.20 -8.37
N THR A 124 -5.26 8.12 -7.66
CA THR A 124 -4.75 9.37 -8.25
C THR A 124 -3.60 9.11 -9.22
N PRO A 125 -3.50 9.87 -10.33
CA PRO A 125 -2.27 9.95 -11.11
C PRO A 125 -1.15 10.48 -10.21
N ILE A 126 -0.02 9.80 -10.21
CA ILE A 126 1.19 10.09 -9.43
C ILE A 126 2.38 9.41 -10.11
N ASP A 127 3.56 10.02 -10.01
CA ASP A 127 4.81 9.53 -10.58
C ASP A 127 5.93 9.42 -9.52
N MET A 128 7.13 9.01 -9.94
CA MET A 128 8.27 8.84 -9.04
C MET A 128 8.76 10.20 -8.50
N GLU A 129 8.68 11.25 -9.31
CA GLU A 129 9.06 12.62 -8.97
C GLU A 129 8.22 13.18 -7.83
N ASP A 130 6.92 12.92 -7.82
CA ASP A 130 6.00 13.30 -6.73
C ASP A 130 6.44 12.70 -5.38
N PHE A 131 6.95 11.46 -5.37
CA PHE A 131 7.50 10.80 -4.18
C PHE A 131 8.90 11.32 -3.82
N ALA A 132 9.79 11.45 -4.80
CA ALA A 132 11.15 11.91 -4.60
C ALA A 132 11.21 13.35 -4.04
N LYS A 133 10.32 14.24 -4.49
CA LYS A 133 10.20 15.62 -3.98
C LYS A 133 10.02 15.71 -2.47
N ILE A 134 9.45 14.69 -1.83
CA ILE A 134 9.23 14.66 -0.37
C ILE A 134 10.22 13.76 0.37
N GLY A 135 11.28 13.30 -0.31
CA GLY A 135 12.37 12.51 0.26
C GLY A 135 12.17 10.99 0.21
N ILE A 136 11.18 10.47 -0.52
CA ILE A 136 11.03 9.02 -0.65
C ILE A 136 12.03 8.49 -1.68
N LYS A 137 12.78 7.44 -1.32
CA LYS A 137 13.62 6.71 -2.27
C LYS A 137 12.75 6.05 -3.33
N THR A 138 13.09 6.27 -4.59
CA THR A 138 12.46 5.59 -5.72
C THR A 138 13.52 4.94 -6.60
N ALA A 139 13.13 3.98 -7.43
CA ALA A 139 14.05 3.29 -8.34
C ALA A 139 14.65 4.22 -9.40
N ASP A 140 13.85 5.16 -9.93
CA ASP A 140 14.22 5.96 -11.10
C ASP A 140 14.58 7.41 -10.76
N VAL A 141 14.09 7.94 -9.62
CA VAL A 141 14.29 9.33 -9.20
C VAL A 141 14.85 9.36 -7.77
N ILE A 142 16.15 9.65 -7.66
CA ILE A 142 16.82 9.73 -6.36
C ILE A 142 16.49 11.07 -5.70
N PRO A 143 15.91 11.08 -4.48
CA PRO A 143 15.66 12.32 -3.76
C PRO A 143 16.97 12.97 -3.31
N ILE A 144 17.03 14.31 -3.35
CA ILE A 144 18.20 15.09 -2.86
C ILE A 144 18.47 14.80 -1.38
N GLU A 145 17.42 14.70 -0.58
CA GLU A 145 17.49 14.35 0.84
C GLU A 145 16.62 13.10 1.10
N PRO A 146 17.19 11.88 1.03
CA PRO A 146 16.46 10.65 1.31
C PRO A 146 15.98 10.58 2.77
N LYS A 147 14.67 10.44 2.97
CA LYS A 147 13.98 10.37 4.27
C LYS A 147 13.41 8.98 4.57
N THR A 148 13.50 8.04 3.64
CA THR A 148 12.95 6.68 3.78
C THR A 148 14.04 5.62 3.79
N LYS A 149 13.77 4.51 4.49
CA LYS A 149 14.61 3.31 4.44
C LYS A 149 14.25 2.47 3.23
N GLY A 150 12.95 2.22 3.03
CA GLY A 150 12.40 1.51 1.88
C GLY A 150 12.35 2.37 0.63
N THR A 151 12.14 1.68 -0.49
CA THR A 151 12.21 2.22 -1.85
C THR A 151 10.96 1.86 -2.63
N ILE A 152 10.38 2.84 -3.34
CA ILE A 152 9.32 2.59 -4.32
C ILE A 152 9.97 2.11 -5.62
N VAL A 153 9.55 0.95 -6.10
CA VAL A 153 10.09 0.36 -7.35
C VAL A 153 9.12 0.40 -8.51
N GLU A 154 7.81 0.47 -8.25
CA GLU A 154 6.77 0.53 -9.27
C GLU A 154 5.55 1.29 -8.73
N ILE A 155 4.80 1.89 -9.65
CA ILE A 155 3.53 2.55 -9.36
C ILE A 155 2.45 1.98 -10.29
N VAL A 156 1.24 1.76 -9.76
CA VAL A 156 0.03 1.43 -10.51
C VAL A 156 -1.07 2.40 -10.12
N THR A 157 -1.48 3.27 -11.05
CA THR A 157 -2.52 4.27 -10.82
C THR A 157 -3.88 3.85 -11.40
N GLY A 158 -4.95 4.54 -11.03
CA GLY A 158 -6.31 4.26 -11.52
C GLY A 158 -7.05 3.15 -10.79
N VAL A 159 -6.57 2.68 -9.64
CA VAL A 159 -7.24 1.65 -8.84
C VAL A 159 -8.15 2.30 -7.79
N VAL A 160 -9.44 2.39 -8.11
CA VAL A 160 -10.46 3.13 -7.35
C VAL A 160 -10.92 2.37 -6.11
N ARG A 161 -10.98 3.04 -4.96
CA ARG A 161 -11.48 2.44 -3.71
C ARG A 161 -12.97 2.10 -3.81
N GLY A 162 -13.36 0.92 -3.32
CA GLY A 162 -14.76 0.49 -3.26
C GLY A 162 -15.34 0.00 -4.59
N GLU A 163 -14.60 0.15 -5.69
CA GLU A 163 -14.94 -0.39 -6.99
C GLU A 163 -14.17 -1.69 -7.23
N SER A 164 -14.61 -2.47 -8.23
CA SER A 164 -13.82 -3.61 -8.69
C SER A 164 -12.64 -3.11 -9.51
N SER A 165 -11.46 -3.68 -9.27
CA SER A 165 -10.27 -3.42 -10.06
C SER A 165 -10.46 -4.04 -11.46
N PRO A 166 -10.20 -3.29 -12.54
CA PRO A 166 -10.14 -3.89 -13.87
C PRO A 166 -9.10 -5.00 -13.92
N GLN A 167 -9.38 -6.08 -14.66
CA GLN A 167 -8.44 -7.20 -14.79
C GLN A 167 -7.07 -6.74 -15.30
N SER A 168 -7.03 -5.79 -16.24
CA SER A 168 -5.79 -5.20 -16.75
C SER A 168 -4.92 -4.57 -15.66
N LYS A 169 -5.52 -4.03 -14.59
CA LYS A 169 -4.78 -3.48 -13.44
C LYS A 169 -4.25 -4.57 -12.51
N ILE A 170 -4.99 -5.66 -12.36
CA ILE A 170 -4.53 -6.84 -11.62
C ILE A 170 -3.34 -7.47 -12.35
N ASP A 171 -3.44 -7.63 -13.67
CA ASP A 171 -2.37 -8.15 -14.53
C ASP A 171 -1.12 -7.26 -14.47
N GLU A 172 -1.28 -5.93 -14.59
CA GLU A 172 -0.20 -4.95 -14.45
C GLU A 172 0.52 -5.10 -13.09
N ILE A 173 -0.23 -5.27 -12.00
CA ILE A 173 0.34 -5.50 -10.66
C ILE A 173 1.12 -6.82 -10.64
N ILE A 174 0.58 -7.91 -11.17
CA ILE A 174 1.23 -9.23 -11.19
C ILE A 174 2.53 -9.20 -12.01
N GLU A 175 2.53 -8.55 -13.18
CA GLU A 175 3.72 -8.38 -14.01
C GLU A 175 4.83 -7.62 -13.26
N LYS A 176 4.47 -6.51 -12.61
CA LYS A 176 5.39 -5.72 -11.78
C LYS A 176 5.91 -6.51 -10.59
N ILE A 177 5.08 -7.32 -9.93
CA ILE A 177 5.53 -8.22 -8.86
C ILE A 177 6.57 -9.23 -9.39
N LYS A 178 6.25 -9.91 -10.50
CA LYS A 178 7.15 -10.91 -11.10
C LYS A 178 8.47 -10.32 -11.56
N LYS A 179 8.52 -9.04 -11.91
CA LYS A 179 9.78 -8.33 -12.21
C LYS A 179 10.69 -8.19 -10.99
N HIS A 180 10.11 -8.03 -9.79
CA HIS A 180 10.84 -7.73 -8.54
C HIS A 180 10.94 -8.91 -7.55
N LEU A 181 10.33 -10.05 -7.85
CA LEU A 181 10.49 -11.30 -7.08
C LEU A 181 11.57 -12.24 -7.61
N LYS A 182 12.18 -11.91 -8.76
CA LYS A 182 13.23 -12.72 -9.40
C LYS A 182 14.51 -12.76 -8.58
#